data_AF-A0A7S3L2D1-F1
#
_entry.id   AF-A0A7S3L2D1-F1
#
_cell.length_a   1.000
_cell.length_b   1.000
_cell.length_c   1.000
_cell.angle_alpha   90.00
_cell.angle_beta   90.00
_cell.angle_gamma   90.00
#
_symmetry.space_group_name_H-M   'P 1'
#
loop_
_entity.id
_entity.type
_entity.pdbx_description
1 polymer ?
#
loop_
_entity_poly.entity_id
_entity_poly.type
_entity_poly.pdbx_seq_one_letter_code
_entity_poly.pdbx_strand_id
1 'polypeptide(L)'
;MEVLPEFEYFRDIVFHFKHSVSGKAQTPEVPDSHTWLPSDATLHWTIVRKDKDDPKNYYNVVAFQSHPQEFVERIAQMEKAKEKKSAFAGFLALFSGKTKIERSRLSAADPTTVVNSCGDKFQQKRSKPVSVMTEDDVLHLDNKELPTFGNVLSPSDSEKFIQFLTVPYIRIPLILDFFANGDPTRLSALKTKSLQIIVDAALFEPGKWKPSDFTDFVNEVPIIDIDRLEALLA
;
A
#
# COMPACT_ATOMS: atom_id res chain seq x y z
N MET A 1 3.42 -35.46 -9.36
CA MET A 1 4.53 -34.53 -9.06
C MET A 1 5.66 -35.36 -8.48
N GLU A 2 6.37 -36.13 -9.32
CA GLU A 2 7.67 -36.74 -8.98
C GLU A 2 8.78 -35.81 -9.49
N VAL A 3 8.62 -34.51 -9.26
CA VAL A 3 9.51 -33.48 -9.79
C VAL A 3 10.13 -32.84 -8.57
N LEU A 4 11.38 -33.23 -8.30
CA LEU A 4 12.39 -32.56 -7.46
C LEU A 4 11.84 -31.69 -6.29
N PRO A 5 12.04 -32.07 -5.01
CA PRO A 5 11.48 -31.38 -3.84
C PRO A 5 11.76 -29.86 -3.81
N GLU A 6 12.81 -29.41 -4.49
CA GLU A 6 13.15 -28.01 -4.73
C GLU A 6 11.99 -27.20 -5.35
N PHE A 7 11.16 -27.80 -6.19
CA PHE A 7 10.00 -27.13 -6.79
C PHE A 7 8.88 -26.86 -5.77
N GLU A 8 8.76 -27.67 -4.72
CA GLU A 8 7.80 -27.41 -3.64
C GLU A 8 8.20 -26.18 -2.85
N TYR A 9 9.49 -26.06 -2.52
CA TYR A 9 10.03 -24.87 -1.86
C TYR A 9 9.88 -23.62 -2.74
N PHE A 10 10.18 -23.71 -4.03
CA PHE A 10 10.03 -22.56 -4.93
C PHE A 10 8.57 -22.12 -5.06
N ARG A 11 7.63 -23.07 -5.18
CA ARG A 11 6.18 -22.80 -5.18
C ARG A 11 5.77 -22.07 -3.91
N ASP A 12 6.22 -22.54 -2.75
CA ASP A 12 5.84 -21.98 -1.46
C ASP A 12 6.45 -20.58 -1.25
N ILE A 13 7.70 -20.35 -1.66
CA ILE A 13 8.34 -19.03 -1.66
C ILE A 13 7.54 -18.04 -2.51
N VAL A 14 7.22 -18.43 -3.76
CA VAL A 14 6.44 -17.58 -4.67
C VAL A 14 5.04 -17.31 -4.11
N PHE A 15 4.41 -18.31 -3.47
CA PHE A 15 3.12 -18.15 -2.84
C PHE A 15 3.19 -17.18 -1.66
N HIS A 16 4.14 -17.35 -0.74
CA HIS A 16 4.33 -16.44 0.38
C HIS A 16 4.60 -15.01 -0.08
N PHE A 17 5.39 -14.82 -1.14
CA PHE A 17 5.62 -13.51 -1.74
C PHE A 17 4.34 -12.91 -2.34
N LYS A 18 3.55 -13.70 -3.08
CA LYS A 18 2.25 -13.23 -3.61
C LYS A 18 1.26 -12.92 -2.49
N HIS A 19 1.26 -13.72 -1.43
CA HIS A 19 0.38 -13.56 -0.27
C HIS A 19 0.80 -12.37 0.61
N SER A 20 2.10 -12.09 0.77
CA SER A 20 2.55 -10.89 1.48
C SER A 20 2.16 -9.61 0.73
N VAL A 21 2.26 -9.64 -0.59
CA VAL A 21 1.95 -8.50 -1.48
C VAL A 21 0.45 -8.29 -1.72
N SER A 22 -0.34 -9.36 -1.80
CA SER A 22 -1.74 -9.30 -2.26
C SER A 22 -2.69 -10.22 -1.47
N GLY A 23 -2.29 -10.61 -0.26
CA GLY A 23 -3.07 -11.44 0.64
C GLY A 23 -4.46 -10.87 0.91
N LYS A 24 -5.44 -11.76 0.83
CA LYS A 24 -6.86 -11.52 1.08
C LYS A 24 -7.34 -12.16 2.39
N ALA A 25 -6.60 -13.17 2.86
CA ALA A 25 -6.90 -13.86 4.10
C ALA A 25 -6.65 -12.94 5.31
N GLN A 26 -7.60 -12.92 6.25
CA GLN A 26 -7.44 -12.20 7.51
C GLN A 26 -6.50 -12.98 8.43
N THR A 27 -5.96 -12.27 9.42
CA THR A 27 -5.37 -12.92 10.60
C THR A 27 -6.45 -13.80 11.22
N PRO A 28 -6.18 -15.10 11.44
CA PRO A 28 -7.17 -15.98 12.05
C PRO A 28 -7.59 -15.44 13.42
N GLU A 29 -8.88 -15.55 13.76
CA GLU A 29 -9.38 -15.27 15.11
C GLU A 29 -8.86 -16.38 16.02
N VAL A 30 -7.71 -16.14 16.62
CA VAL A 30 -7.06 -17.07 17.52
C VAL A 30 -7.11 -16.50 18.93
N PRO A 31 -7.33 -17.32 19.98
CA PRO A 31 -7.29 -16.85 21.36
C PRO A 31 -6.00 -16.07 21.64
N ASP A 32 -6.11 -14.96 22.38
CA ASP A 32 -4.99 -14.04 22.68
C ASP A 32 -3.74 -14.72 23.30
N SER A 33 -3.88 -15.96 23.78
CA SER A 33 -2.81 -16.77 24.36
C SER A 33 -2.02 -17.63 23.35
N HIS A 34 -2.37 -17.63 22.06
CA HIS A 34 -1.70 -18.49 21.09
C HIS A 34 -0.39 -17.88 20.60
N THR A 35 0.70 -18.64 20.74
CA THR A 35 2.02 -18.28 20.21
C THR A 35 2.20 -18.96 18.85
N TRP A 36 2.42 -18.15 17.81
CA TRP A 36 2.68 -18.64 16.45
C TRP A 36 4.07 -19.24 16.33
N LEU A 37 4.15 -20.45 15.76
CA LEU A 37 5.40 -21.12 15.41
C LEU A 37 5.65 -21.03 13.90
N PRO A 38 6.91 -21.08 13.44
CA PRO A 38 7.20 -21.16 12.00
C PRO A 38 6.54 -22.36 11.31
N SER A 39 6.32 -23.46 12.04
CA SER A 39 5.58 -24.63 11.54
C SER A 39 4.13 -24.32 11.19
N ASP A 40 3.50 -23.34 11.85
CA ASP A 40 2.12 -22.96 11.58
C ASP A 40 1.98 -22.23 10.24
N ALA A 41 3.07 -21.64 9.73
CA ALA A 41 3.10 -21.00 8.42
C ALA A 41 3.22 -21.99 7.25
N THR A 42 3.38 -23.30 7.53
CA THR A 42 3.52 -24.32 6.49
C THR A 42 2.29 -24.37 5.59
N LEU A 43 2.50 -24.24 4.27
CA LEU A 43 1.43 -24.24 3.28
C LEU A 43 0.98 -25.67 2.96
N HIS A 44 -0.30 -25.93 3.11
CA HIS A 44 -0.92 -27.20 2.75
C HIS A 44 -1.77 -27.01 1.49
N TRP A 45 -1.38 -27.70 0.41
CA TRP A 45 -1.98 -27.55 -0.91
C TRP A 45 -2.95 -28.70 -1.19
N THR A 46 -4.22 -28.36 -1.44
CA THR A 46 -5.24 -29.32 -1.85
C THR A 46 -5.79 -28.93 -3.22
N ILE A 47 -5.91 -29.90 -4.12
CA ILE A 47 -6.52 -29.68 -5.43
C ILE A 47 -8.03 -29.80 -5.28
N VAL A 48 -8.75 -28.74 -5.65
CA VAL A 48 -10.21 -28.67 -5.59
C VAL A 48 -10.76 -28.45 -7.01
N ARG A 49 -11.82 -29.15 -7.36
CA ARG A 49 -12.59 -28.88 -8.58
C ARG A 49 -13.81 -28.04 -8.21
N LYS A 50 -13.99 -26.91 -8.89
CA LYS A 50 -15.05 -25.95 -8.59
C LYS A 50 -16.40 -26.39 -9.16
N ASP A 51 -16.37 -27.10 -10.29
CA ASP A 51 -17.53 -27.71 -10.92
C ASP A 51 -17.14 -29.05 -11.56
N LYS A 52 -18.10 -29.95 -11.80
CA LYS A 52 -17.84 -31.25 -12.46
C LYS A 52 -17.48 -31.09 -13.93
N ASP A 53 -18.01 -30.04 -14.57
CA ASP A 53 -17.86 -29.77 -16.00
C ASP A 53 -16.73 -28.77 -16.33
N ASP A 54 -16.13 -28.13 -15.32
CA ASP A 54 -14.97 -27.25 -15.53
C ASP A 54 -13.68 -28.09 -15.57
N PRO A 55 -12.93 -28.12 -16.69
CA PRO A 55 -11.67 -28.85 -16.77
C PRO A 55 -10.55 -28.25 -15.90
N LYS A 56 -10.75 -27.08 -15.29
CA LYS A 56 -9.74 -26.38 -14.51
C LYS A 56 -9.64 -26.93 -13.07
N ASN A 57 -8.41 -27.29 -12.70
CA ASN A 57 -8.07 -27.59 -11.31
C ASN A 57 -7.76 -26.28 -10.56
N TYR A 58 -8.36 -26.11 -9.39
CA TYR A 58 -8.05 -25.00 -8.48
C TYR A 58 -7.22 -25.52 -7.32
N TYR A 59 -6.36 -24.67 -6.78
CA TYR A 59 -5.59 -24.97 -5.58
C TYR A 59 -6.23 -24.26 -4.39
N ASN A 60 -6.62 -25.04 -3.39
CA ASN A 60 -6.94 -24.54 -2.06
C ASN A 60 -5.68 -24.62 -1.20
N VAL A 61 -5.21 -23.48 -0.70
CA VAL A 61 -4.01 -23.41 0.13
C VAL A 61 -4.42 -23.02 1.53
N VAL A 62 -4.00 -23.79 2.53
CA VAL A 62 -4.28 -23.50 3.94
C VAL A 62 -2.98 -23.43 4.75
N ALA A 63 -2.94 -22.52 5.72
CA ALA A 63 -1.87 -22.34 6.69
C ALA A 63 -2.44 -21.68 7.95
N PHE A 64 -1.66 -21.56 9.02
CA PHE A 64 -2.07 -20.93 10.28
C PHE A 64 -3.34 -21.58 10.87
N GLN A 65 -3.24 -22.86 11.24
CA GLN A 65 -4.37 -23.70 11.71
C GLN A 65 -5.48 -23.91 10.67
N SER A 66 -5.10 -24.40 9.49
CA SER A 66 -6.03 -24.69 8.39
C SER A 66 -6.81 -23.47 7.88
N HIS A 67 -6.29 -22.27 8.12
CA HIS A 67 -6.90 -21.05 7.64
C HIS A 67 -6.63 -20.88 6.13
N PRO A 68 -7.67 -20.58 5.33
CA PRO A 68 -7.51 -20.42 3.89
C PRO A 68 -6.58 -19.23 3.59
N GLN A 69 -5.57 -19.47 2.76
CA GLN A 69 -4.64 -18.46 2.27
C GLN A 69 -5.06 -18.10 0.85
N GLU A 70 -5.71 -16.95 0.69
CA GLU A 70 -6.11 -16.42 -0.61
C GLU A 70 -5.29 -15.18 -0.93
N PHE A 71 -4.99 -14.97 -2.21
CA PHE A 71 -4.44 -13.71 -2.70
C PHE A 71 -5.25 -13.23 -3.91
N VAL A 72 -5.19 -11.92 -4.19
CA VAL A 72 -5.96 -11.34 -5.28
C VAL A 72 -5.16 -11.36 -6.58
N GLU A 73 -5.69 -12.04 -7.60
CA GLU A 73 -5.10 -12.03 -8.94
C GLU A 73 -5.28 -10.67 -9.62
N ARG A 74 -4.16 -9.96 -9.81
CA ARG A 74 -4.09 -8.59 -10.37
C ARG A 74 -4.69 -8.48 -11.79
N ILE A 75 -4.51 -9.52 -12.62
CA ILE A 75 -4.99 -9.54 -14.02
C ILE A 75 -6.52 -9.45 -14.07
N ALA A 76 -7.22 -10.15 -13.18
CA ALA A 76 -8.68 -10.14 -13.09
C ALA A 76 -9.26 -8.78 -12.61
N GLN A 77 -8.46 -7.97 -11.90
CA GLN A 77 -8.87 -6.62 -11.50
C GLN A 77 -8.68 -5.58 -12.62
N MET A 78 -7.65 -5.70 -13.47
CA MET A 78 -7.45 -4.78 -14.60
C MET A 78 -8.61 -4.84 -15.61
N GLU A 79 -9.19 -6.02 -15.86
CA GLU A 79 -10.35 -6.14 -16.73
C GLU A 79 -11.63 -5.54 -16.12
N LYS A 80 -11.80 -5.66 -14.79
CA LYS A 80 -12.95 -5.09 -14.06
C LYS A 80 -12.79 -3.59 -13.73
N ALA A 81 -11.57 -3.05 -13.78
CA ALA A 81 -11.26 -1.65 -13.51
C ALA A 81 -11.66 -0.68 -14.63
N LYS A 82 -12.26 -1.16 -15.74
CA LYS A 82 -12.94 -0.30 -16.71
C LYS A 82 -14.17 0.42 -16.11
N GLU A 83 -14.67 -0.01 -14.95
CA GLU A 83 -15.63 0.78 -14.17
C GLU A 83 -14.90 1.74 -13.22
N LYS A 84 -15.07 3.04 -13.47
CA LYS A 84 -14.56 4.18 -12.69
C LYS A 84 -15.06 4.17 -11.23
N LYS A 85 -14.54 3.29 -10.38
CA LYS A 85 -14.68 3.43 -8.92
C LYS A 85 -13.54 4.29 -8.43
N SER A 86 -13.89 5.48 -7.94
CA SER A 86 -12.95 6.46 -7.38
C SER A 86 -12.03 5.81 -6.34
N ALA A 87 -10.72 6.01 -6.44
CA ALA A 87 -9.72 5.55 -5.46
C ALA A 87 -10.11 5.93 -4.01
N PHE A 88 -10.84 7.04 -3.86
CA PHE A 88 -11.46 7.51 -2.62
C PHE A 88 -12.45 6.52 -1.99
N ALA A 89 -13.34 5.90 -2.79
CA ALA A 89 -14.26 4.87 -2.29
C ALA A 89 -13.50 3.58 -1.91
N GLY A 90 -12.35 3.34 -2.54
CA GLY A 90 -11.45 2.24 -2.21
C GLY A 90 -10.78 2.40 -0.85
N PHE A 91 -10.28 3.61 -0.56
CA PHE A 91 -9.70 3.96 0.73
C PHE A 91 -10.77 4.06 1.82
N LEU A 92 -11.92 4.72 1.59
CA LEU A 92 -13.01 4.77 2.58
C LEU A 92 -13.57 3.39 2.94
N ALA A 93 -13.58 2.44 2.00
CA ALA A 93 -13.89 1.05 2.31
C ALA A 93 -12.83 0.45 3.26
N LEU A 94 -11.54 0.73 3.03
CA LEU A 94 -10.44 0.35 3.92
C LEU A 94 -10.60 0.88 5.37
N PHE A 95 -11.30 2.00 5.55
CA PHE A 95 -11.64 2.59 6.86
C PHE A 95 -13.06 2.27 7.36
N SER A 96 -13.89 1.67 6.51
CA SER A 96 -15.19 1.16 6.88
C SER A 96 -15.00 -0.21 7.52
N GLY A 97 -15.29 -0.34 8.82
CA GLY A 97 -15.13 -1.56 9.60
C GLY A 97 -15.96 -2.79 9.16
N LYS A 98 -16.45 -2.82 7.91
CA LYS A 98 -17.25 -3.90 7.32
C LYS A 98 -16.62 -4.57 6.10
N THR A 99 -15.52 -4.07 5.54
CA THR A 99 -14.86 -4.73 4.39
C THR A 99 -13.61 -5.48 4.80
N LYS A 100 -13.61 -6.78 4.46
CA LYS A 100 -12.46 -7.68 4.54
C LYS A 100 -11.27 -7.01 3.86
N ILE A 101 -10.21 -6.74 4.61
CA ILE A 101 -9.05 -5.96 4.16
C ILE A 101 -8.26 -6.83 3.16
N GLU A 102 -8.53 -6.65 1.86
CA GLU A 102 -7.73 -7.26 0.81
C GLU A 102 -6.53 -6.35 0.51
N ARG A 103 -5.30 -6.88 0.51
CA ARG A 103 -4.07 -6.15 0.11
C ARG A 103 -4.00 -5.88 -1.41
N SER A 104 -5.14 -5.77 -2.09
CA SER A 104 -5.23 -5.73 -3.55
C SER A 104 -5.30 -4.32 -4.13
N ARG A 105 -5.53 -3.30 -3.29
CA ARG A 105 -5.73 -1.92 -3.74
C ARG A 105 -4.49 -1.08 -3.47
N LEU A 106 -3.55 -1.18 -4.41
CA LEU A 106 -2.43 -0.24 -4.57
C LEU A 106 -2.96 1.19 -4.53
N SER A 107 -2.48 2.00 -3.57
CA SER A 107 -2.55 3.47 -3.48
C SER A 107 -2.63 3.96 -2.03
N ALA A 108 -2.58 3.12 -1.00
CA ALA A 108 -2.71 3.58 0.39
C ALA A 108 -1.48 4.37 0.87
N ALA A 109 -0.34 4.25 0.19
CA ALA A 109 0.84 5.11 0.37
C ALA A 109 0.98 6.20 -0.71
N ASP A 110 -0.07 6.48 -1.49
CA ASP A 110 -0.11 7.62 -2.40
C ASP A 110 -0.46 8.90 -1.62
N PRO A 111 0.40 9.95 -1.62
CA PRO A 111 0.13 11.20 -0.91
C PRO A 111 -1.20 11.83 -1.32
N THR A 112 -1.59 11.75 -2.61
CA THR A 112 -2.87 12.28 -3.09
C THR A 112 -4.06 11.56 -2.43
N THR A 113 -3.97 10.23 -2.32
CA THR A 113 -5.04 9.43 -1.72
C THR A 113 -5.11 9.65 -0.20
N VAL A 114 -3.97 9.79 0.47
CA VAL A 114 -3.89 10.05 1.92
C VAL A 114 -4.51 11.42 2.26
N VAL A 115 -4.11 12.49 1.59
CA VAL A 115 -4.61 13.86 1.85
C VAL A 115 -6.13 13.92 1.64
N ASN A 116 -6.61 13.45 0.49
CA ASN A 116 -8.04 13.52 0.17
C ASN A 116 -8.91 12.65 1.07
N SER A 117 -8.35 11.65 1.74
CA SER A 117 -9.14 10.71 2.52
C SER A 117 -9.04 10.91 4.03
N CYS A 118 -7.90 11.42 4.51
CA CYS A 118 -7.65 11.65 5.92
C CYS A 118 -7.72 13.13 6.32
N GLY A 119 -7.68 14.08 5.36
CA GLY A 119 -7.77 15.51 5.66
C GLY A 119 -9.15 15.93 6.18
N ASP A 120 -9.17 16.77 7.21
CA ASP A 120 -10.39 17.20 7.90
C ASP A 120 -11.40 17.89 6.96
N LYS A 121 -10.89 18.64 5.97
CA LYS A 121 -11.67 19.28 4.89
C LYS A 121 -12.43 18.28 4.02
N PHE A 122 -11.93 17.06 3.87
CA PHE A 122 -12.51 16.05 2.99
C PHE A 122 -13.45 15.08 3.72
N GLN A 123 -13.31 14.97 5.05
CA GLN A 123 -14.23 14.19 5.88
C GLN A 123 -15.63 14.81 5.98
N GLN A 124 -15.76 16.14 5.85
CA GLN A 124 -17.01 16.87 6.16
C GLN A 124 -17.96 17.17 4.97
N LYS A 125 -17.84 16.49 3.82
CA LYS A 125 -18.65 16.56 2.56
C LYS A 125 -17.95 17.26 1.38
N ARG A 126 -18.07 16.65 0.18
CA ARG A 126 -17.87 17.15 -1.21
C ARG A 126 -16.90 18.33 -1.43
N SER A 127 -15.72 18.27 -0.86
CA SER A 127 -14.60 19.13 -1.24
C SER A 127 -13.99 18.65 -2.57
N LYS A 128 -13.53 19.58 -3.42
CA LYS A 128 -12.84 19.23 -4.68
C LYS A 128 -11.53 18.50 -4.32
N PRO A 129 -11.25 17.31 -4.89
CA PRO A 129 -10.03 16.58 -4.58
C PRO A 129 -8.79 17.39 -4.99
N VAL A 130 -7.77 17.34 -4.15
CA VAL A 130 -6.46 17.97 -4.38
C VAL A 130 -5.48 16.92 -4.90
N SER A 131 -4.68 17.26 -5.88
CA SER A 131 -3.63 16.39 -6.41
C SER A 131 -2.31 16.77 -5.76
N VAL A 132 -1.59 15.79 -5.21
CA VAL A 132 -0.29 15.97 -4.55
C VAL A 132 0.72 15.08 -5.25
N MET A 133 1.59 15.67 -6.06
CA MET A 133 2.59 14.95 -6.85
C MET A 133 4.01 15.19 -6.32
N THR A 134 4.28 16.40 -5.84
CA THR A 134 5.59 16.86 -5.39
C THR A 134 5.57 17.32 -3.94
N GLU A 135 6.76 17.50 -3.35
CA GLU A 135 6.90 18.10 -2.02
C GLU A 135 6.30 19.52 -1.97
N ASP A 136 6.50 20.29 -3.03
CA ASP A 136 5.99 21.66 -3.15
C ASP A 136 4.46 21.70 -3.08
N ASP A 137 3.77 20.73 -3.69
CA ASP A 137 2.32 20.61 -3.58
C ASP A 137 1.86 20.41 -2.12
N VAL A 138 2.68 19.77 -1.27
CA VAL A 138 2.38 19.55 0.15
C VAL A 138 2.49 20.86 0.94
N LEU A 139 3.49 21.68 0.64
CA LEU A 139 3.72 22.98 1.30
C LEU A 139 2.57 23.96 1.07
N HIS A 140 1.86 23.82 -0.04
CA HIS A 140 0.73 24.67 -0.40
C HIS A 140 -0.63 24.16 0.12
N LEU A 141 -0.65 23.06 0.89
CA LEU A 141 -1.87 22.56 1.49
C LEU A 141 -2.32 23.44 2.65
N ASP A 142 -3.62 23.68 2.73
CA ASP A 142 -4.19 24.33 3.91
C ASP A 142 -4.08 23.41 5.15
N ASN A 143 -4.04 24.00 6.35
CA ASN A 143 -4.10 23.23 7.61
C ASN A 143 -5.32 22.31 7.74
N LYS A 144 -6.41 22.59 7.00
CA LYS A 144 -7.61 21.73 6.97
C LYS A 144 -7.48 20.57 5.98
N GLU A 145 -6.57 20.68 5.01
CA GLU A 145 -6.25 19.64 4.02
C GLU A 145 -5.24 18.64 4.58
N LEU A 146 -4.36 19.08 5.47
CA LEU A 146 -3.42 18.22 6.17
C LEU A 146 -4.16 17.23 7.10
N PRO A 147 -3.91 15.92 6.98
CA PRO A 147 -4.51 14.89 7.80
C PRO A 147 -3.89 14.86 9.20
N THR A 148 -4.64 15.20 10.24
CA THR A 148 -4.16 15.14 11.63
C THR A 148 -4.29 13.73 12.25
N PHE A 149 -4.90 12.79 11.52
CA PHE A 149 -5.18 11.41 11.94
C PHE A 149 -5.90 11.31 13.30
N GLY A 150 -6.86 12.23 13.52
CA GLY A 150 -7.56 12.34 14.80
C GLY A 150 -6.75 13.09 15.86
N ASN A 151 -6.05 14.16 15.45
CA ASN A 151 -5.14 14.96 16.30
C ASN A 151 -3.98 14.17 16.93
N VAL A 152 -3.58 13.07 16.27
CA VAL A 152 -2.47 12.23 16.73
C VAL A 152 -1.13 12.76 16.22
N LEU A 153 -1.10 13.28 15.00
CA LEU A 153 0.06 14.00 14.47
C LEU A 153 -0.23 15.50 14.47
N SER A 154 0.78 16.30 14.84
CA SER A 154 0.73 17.75 14.68
C SER A 154 0.69 18.12 13.18
N PRO A 155 0.21 19.31 12.81
CA PRO A 155 0.20 19.73 11.40
C PRO A 155 1.57 19.65 10.73
N SER A 156 2.64 20.07 11.44
CA SER A 156 4.02 19.99 10.94
C SER A 156 4.49 18.54 10.75
N ASP A 157 4.14 17.64 11.67
CA ASP A 157 4.46 16.22 11.56
C ASP A 157 3.67 15.55 10.42
N SER A 158 2.42 15.96 10.21
CA SER A 158 1.59 15.47 9.11
C SER A 158 2.12 15.91 7.75
N GLU A 159 2.49 17.18 7.61
CA GLU A 159 3.13 17.72 6.40
C GLU A 159 4.39 16.95 6.06
N LYS A 160 5.32 16.82 7.02
CA LYS A 160 6.57 16.05 6.85
C LYS A 160 6.31 14.59 6.48
N PHE A 161 5.33 13.96 7.13
CA PHE A 161 4.97 12.57 6.84
C PHE A 161 4.44 12.41 5.40
N ILE A 162 3.61 13.35 4.91
CA ILE A 162 3.13 13.32 3.51
C ILE A 162 4.27 13.57 2.54
N GLN A 163 5.19 14.49 2.83
CA GLN A 163 6.37 14.73 2.00
C GLN A 163 7.20 13.45 1.84
N PHE A 164 7.36 12.64 2.90
CA PHE A 164 8.04 11.35 2.77
C PHE A 164 7.36 10.37 1.82
N LEU A 165 6.04 10.47 1.63
CA LEU A 165 5.31 9.66 0.66
C LEU A 165 5.56 10.11 -0.79
N THR A 166 5.93 11.38 -1.04
CA THR A 166 6.21 11.89 -2.40
C THR A 166 7.54 11.37 -2.97
N VAL A 167 8.45 10.88 -2.12
CA VAL A 167 9.78 10.37 -2.49
C VAL A 167 9.86 8.83 -2.42
N PRO A 168 9.28 8.07 -3.39
CA PRO A 168 9.11 6.62 -3.30
C PRO A 168 10.41 5.82 -3.10
N TYR A 169 11.55 6.33 -3.59
CA TYR A 169 12.83 5.62 -3.53
C TYR A 169 13.46 5.60 -2.13
N ILE A 170 13.19 6.62 -1.32
CA ILE A 170 13.71 6.76 0.06
C ILE A 170 12.59 6.79 1.10
N ARG A 171 11.35 6.58 0.67
CA ARG A 171 10.14 6.55 1.52
C ARG A 171 10.29 5.62 2.71
N ILE A 172 10.73 4.37 2.48
CA ILE A 172 10.83 3.34 3.52
C ILE A 172 11.73 3.79 4.68
N PRO A 173 13.01 4.14 4.45
CA PRO A 173 13.87 4.58 5.55
C PRO A 173 13.35 5.87 6.21
N LEU A 174 12.80 6.83 5.46
CA LEU A 174 12.27 8.07 6.02
C LEU A 174 11.06 7.85 6.94
N ILE A 175 10.10 7.01 6.53
CA ILE A 175 8.91 6.70 7.33
C ILE A 175 9.27 5.88 8.57
N LEU A 176 10.15 4.89 8.43
CA LEU A 176 10.59 4.11 9.58
C LEU A 176 11.37 4.97 10.58
N ASP A 177 12.29 5.82 10.10
CA ASP A 177 13.04 6.75 10.94
C ASP A 177 12.12 7.75 11.66
N PHE A 178 11.10 8.27 10.95
CA PHE A 178 10.11 9.19 11.51
C PHE A 178 9.39 8.64 12.74
N PHE A 179 9.03 7.36 12.74
CA PHE A 179 8.34 6.69 13.85
C PHE A 179 9.29 6.06 14.88
N ALA A 180 10.47 5.58 14.47
CA ALA A 180 11.38 4.84 15.33
C ALA A 180 12.37 5.74 16.09
N ASN A 181 12.96 6.73 15.40
CA ASN A 181 14.01 7.61 15.95
C ASN A 181 13.51 9.04 16.23
N GLY A 182 12.25 9.33 15.88
CA GLY A 182 11.61 10.61 16.15
C GLY A 182 11.18 10.81 17.61
N ASP A 183 10.24 11.73 17.83
CA ASP A 183 9.61 11.95 19.13
C ASP A 183 8.92 10.64 19.61
N PRO A 184 9.14 10.18 20.86
CA PRO A 184 8.44 9.03 21.45
C PRO A 184 6.92 9.07 21.31
N THR A 185 6.32 10.25 21.19
CA THR A 185 4.87 10.40 20.95
C THR A 185 4.44 9.84 19.60
N ARG A 186 5.31 9.88 18.57
CA ARG A 186 5.02 9.37 17.22
C ARG A 186 4.95 7.85 17.19
N LEU A 187 5.74 7.14 17.99
CA LEU A 187 5.60 5.69 18.12
C LEU A 187 4.20 5.31 18.65
N SER A 188 3.67 6.10 19.59
CA SER A 188 2.30 5.92 20.08
C SER A 188 1.24 6.22 19.01
N ALA A 189 1.54 7.03 18.00
CA ALA A 189 0.66 7.30 16.87
C ALA A 189 0.37 6.06 16.02
N LEU A 190 1.28 5.08 15.99
CA LEU A 190 1.06 3.80 15.30
C LEU A 190 -0.05 2.95 15.92
N LYS A 191 -0.64 3.34 17.05
CA LYS A 191 -1.90 2.74 17.53
C LYS A 191 -3.08 3.05 16.60
N THR A 192 -3.01 4.15 15.84
CA THR A 192 -4.06 4.54 14.90
C THR A 192 -4.05 3.65 13.67
N LYS A 193 -5.19 3.04 13.36
CA LYS A 193 -5.29 2.07 12.26
C LYS A 193 -4.96 2.67 10.89
N SER A 194 -5.23 3.95 10.68
CA SER A 194 -4.88 4.66 9.44
C SER A 194 -3.39 4.74 9.20
N LEU A 195 -2.61 5.06 10.24
CA LEU A 195 -1.17 5.13 10.12
C LEU A 195 -0.57 3.74 9.90
N GLN A 196 -1.09 2.70 10.58
CA GLN A 196 -0.66 1.33 10.33
C GLN A 196 -0.86 0.91 8.87
N ILE A 197 -2.02 1.23 8.28
CA ILE A 197 -2.34 0.91 6.89
C ILE A 197 -1.39 1.64 5.93
N ILE A 198 -1.15 2.94 6.15
CA ILE A 198 -0.27 3.74 5.28
C ILE A 198 1.17 3.25 5.38
N VAL A 199 1.64 2.89 6.57
CA VAL A 199 2.99 2.35 6.79
C VAL A 199 3.13 0.94 6.18
N ASP A 200 2.15 0.06 6.38
CA ASP A 200 2.10 -1.28 5.75
C ASP A 200 2.13 -1.14 4.22
N ALA A 201 1.35 -0.20 3.68
CA ALA A 201 1.34 0.10 2.26
C ALA A 201 2.69 0.65 1.78
N ALA A 202 3.32 1.57 2.53
CA ALA A 202 4.61 2.13 2.14
C ALA A 202 5.74 1.08 2.11
N LEU A 203 5.66 0.05 2.95
CA LEU A 203 6.64 -1.03 3.05
C LEU A 203 6.42 -2.15 2.02
N PHE A 204 5.16 -2.51 1.78
CA PHE A 204 4.82 -3.73 1.04
C PHE A 204 4.08 -3.50 -0.27
N GLU A 205 3.59 -2.28 -0.56
CA GLU A 205 3.01 -2.01 -1.88
C GLU A 205 4.12 -2.05 -2.95
N PRO A 206 4.00 -2.90 -3.96
CA PRO A 206 4.92 -2.87 -5.08
C PRO A 206 4.75 -1.55 -5.83
N GLY A 207 5.85 -0.83 -6.03
CA GLY A 207 5.85 0.38 -6.85
C GLY A 207 5.37 0.12 -8.29
N LYS A 208 5.14 1.21 -9.05
CA LYS A 208 4.81 1.10 -10.47
C LYS A 208 5.92 0.34 -11.19
N TRP A 209 5.57 -0.78 -11.83
CA TRP A 209 6.50 -1.56 -12.63
C TRP A 209 7.02 -0.69 -13.78
N LYS A 210 8.34 -0.48 -13.84
CA LYS A 210 9.02 0.15 -14.96
C LYS A 210 9.47 -0.95 -15.94
N PRO A 211 9.10 -0.89 -17.23
CA PRO A 211 9.61 -1.80 -18.25
C PRO A 211 11.14 -1.82 -18.28
N SER A 212 11.76 -2.93 -18.71
CA SER A 212 13.22 -3.03 -18.89
C SER A 212 13.79 -1.94 -19.79
N ASP A 213 12.99 -1.47 -20.74
CA ASP A 213 13.39 -0.51 -21.76
C ASP A 213 13.09 0.94 -21.32
N PHE A 214 12.54 1.13 -20.13
CA PHE A 214 12.18 2.44 -19.61
C PHE A 214 13.40 3.10 -18.96
N THR A 215 13.92 4.13 -19.63
CA THR A 215 14.97 5.01 -19.12
C THR A 215 14.35 6.38 -18.84
N ASP A 216 14.30 6.75 -17.55
CA ASP A 216 13.95 8.11 -17.11
C ASP A 216 15.22 8.95 -17.25
N PHE A 217 15.34 9.73 -18.32
CA PHE A 217 16.39 10.73 -18.44
C PHE A 217 15.90 12.03 -17.79
N VAL A 218 16.61 12.46 -16.75
CA VAL A 218 16.42 13.82 -16.20
C VAL A 218 16.98 14.78 -17.24
N ASN A 219 16.11 15.26 -18.14
CA ASN A 219 16.51 16.09 -19.27
C ASN A 219 16.72 17.56 -18.88
N GLU A 220 16.16 17.99 -17.75
CA GLU A 220 16.23 19.37 -17.29
C GLU A 220 16.55 19.41 -15.79
N VAL A 221 17.64 20.09 -15.45
CA VAL A 221 17.83 20.65 -14.11
C VAL A 221 17.01 21.92 -14.08
N PRO A 222 16.10 22.14 -13.10
CA PRO A 222 15.29 23.36 -13.07
C PRO A 222 16.21 24.58 -13.06
N ILE A 223 16.24 25.34 -14.16
CA ILE A 223 17.03 26.56 -14.26
C ILE A 223 16.25 27.65 -13.55
N ILE A 224 16.74 28.02 -12.36
CA ILE A 224 16.17 29.04 -11.49
C ILE A 224 16.54 30.46 -11.97
N ASP A 225 17.52 30.59 -12.87
CA ASP A 225 18.14 31.87 -13.24
C ASP A 225 17.82 32.29 -14.69
N ILE A 226 16.95 33.30 -14.81
CA ILE A 226 16.33 33.77 -16.05
C ILE A 226 17.35 34.49 -16.94
N ASP A 227 18.29 35.22 -16.35
CA ASP A 227 19.27 36.03 -17.08
C ASP A 227 20.23 35.16 -17.91
N ARG A 228 20.54 33.96 -17.40
CA ARG A 228 21.39 32.99 -18.10
C ARG A 228 20.70 32.33 -19.29
N LEU A 229 19.37 32.22 -19.24
CA LEU A 229 18.57 31.68 -20.34
C LEU A 229 18.45 32.69 -21.48
N GLU A 230 18.27 33.97 -21.16
CA GLU A 230 18.22 35.04 -22.16
C GLU A 230 19.55 35.17 -22.93
N ALA A 231 20.69 35.03 -22.26
CA ALA A 231 22.00 35.07 -22.90
C ALA A 231 22.29 33.90 -23.87
N LEU A 232 21.61 32.75 -23.71
CA LEU A 232 21.75 31.60 -24.61
C LEU A 232 20.78 31.61 -25.81
N LEU A 233 19.77 32.48 -25.77
CA LEU A 233 18.76 32.64 -26.82
C LEU A 233 19.03 33.84 -27.74
N ALA A 234 20.10 34.59 -27.49
CA ALA A 234 20.57 35.70 -28.33
C ALA A 234 21.50 35.24 -29.46
#